data_AF-A0A520HIQ1-F1
#
_entry.id   AF-A0A520HIQ1-F1
#
_cell.length_a   1.000
_cell.length_b   1.000
_cell.length_c   1.000
_cell.angle_alpha   90.00
_cell.angle_beta   90.00
_cell.angle_gamma   90.00
#
_symmetry.space_group_name_H-M   'P 1'
#
loop_
_entity.id
_entity.type
_entity.pdbx_description
1 polymer ?
#
loop_
_entity_poly.entity_id
_entity_poly.type
_entity_poly.pdbx_seq_one_letter_code
_entity_poly.pdbx_strand_id
1 'polypeptide(L)'
;MGDGIFIGASADGTRQTLELRRANRHGLIAGATGTGKTVTVQGIIEGFSANGVPCFVADVKGDLSGLAMAGSPTAKTHAIFAERAKAIGDDGWAYADTPVQFWDLFGEQGHPIRTTISEMGPVLLARLLDLNEVQEGVLTIAFHVADTEGLLLIDLDDLQAMLSECAGRADELTTTYGNVSKQSIGAIQRALLQLRSQGAEHFFGEPALE
;
A
#
# COMPACT_ATOMS: atom_id res chain seq x y z
N MET A 1 14.12 -10.05 -25.22
CA MET A 1 13.99 -9.22 -24.00
C MET A 1 14.95 -8.08 -24.15
N GLY A 2 14.48 -6.84 -24.04
CA GLY A 2 15.37 -5.69 -24.04
C GLY A 2 16.15 -5.67 -22.72
N ASP A 3 17.43 -5.31 -22.77
CA ASP A 3 18.30 -5.33 -21.58
C ASP A 3 17.96 -4.21 -20.57
N GLY A 4 17.06 -3.27 -20.92
CA GLY A 4 16.64 -2.17 -20.06
C GLY A 4 15.35 -1.48 -20.50
N ILE A 5 14.82 -0.64 -19.60
CA ILE A 5 13.66 0.24 -19.82
C ILE A 5 14.18 1.61 -20.24
N PHE A 6 13.65 2.19 -21.31
CA PHE A 6 14.03 3.54 -21.72
C PHE A 6 13.45 4.59 -20.77
N ILE A 7 14.29 5.52 -20.30
CA ILE A 7 13.88 6.55 -19.33
C ILE A 7 14.10 7.98 -19.83
N GLY A 8 14.63 8.16 -21.03
CA GLY A 8 14.85 9.45 -21.66
C GLY A 8 16.23 9.58 -22.31
N ALA A 9 16.60 10.79 -22.71
CA ALA A 9 17.91 11.09 -23.30
C ALA A 9 18.65 12.15 -22.46
N SER A 10 19.97 12.08 -22.45
CA SER A 10 20.82 13.14 -21.90
C SER A 10 20.84 14.37 -22.81
N ALA A 11 21.45 15.47 -22.34
CA ALA A 11 21.46 16.76 -23.05
C ALA A 11 22.14 16.71 -24.44
N ASP A 12 23.03 15.75 -24.65
CA ASP A 12 23.70 15.45 -25.91
C ASP A 12 22.88 14.53 -26.84
N GLY A 13 21.69 14.11 -26.42
CA GLY A 13 20.83 13.18 -27.14
C GLY A 13 21.14 11.70 -26.89
N THR A 14 22.09 11.37 -26.02
CA THR A 14 22.43 9.96 -25.73
C THR A 14 21.28 9.28 -24.99
N ARG A 15 20.81 8.15 -25.53
CA ARG A 15 19.74 7.33 -24.96
C ARG A 15 20.12 6.84 -23.55
N GLN A 16 19.22 7.02 -22.58
CA GLN A 16 19.37 6.56 -21.21
C GLN A 16 18.40 5.42 -20.91
N THR A 17 18.93 4.34 -20.36
CA THR A 17 18.19 3.12 -20.04
C THR A 17 18.35 2.75 -18.57
N LEU A 18 17.25 2.34 -17.94
CA LEU A 18 17.26 1.63 -16.67
C LEU A 18 17.50 0.15 -16.95
N GLU A 19 18.72 -0.30 -16.67
CA GLU A 19 19.11 -1.71 -16.76
C GLU A 19 18.24 -2.57 -15.84
N LEU A 20 17.53 -3.56 -16.38
CA LEU A 20 16.58 -4.39 -15.61
C LEU A 20 17.29 -5.12 -14.45
N ARG A 21 18.52 -5.57 -14.66
CA ARG A 21 19.34 -6.23 -13.62
C ARG A 21 19.71 -5.32 -12.44
N ARG A 22 19.58 -4.00 -12.61
CA ARG A 22 19.88 -2.99 -11.58
C ARG A 22 18.62 -2.36 -10.99
N ALA A 23 17.44 -2.72 -11.50
CA ALA A 23 16.15 -2.23 -11.03
C ALA A 23 15.73 -2.72 -9.64
N ASN A 24 16.51 -3.63 -9.03
CA ASN A 24 16.33 -4.08 -7.65
C ASN A 24 16.90 -3.08 -6.60
N ARG A 25 17.36 -1.91 -7.04
CA ARG A 25 17.84 -0.83 -6.16
C ARG A 25 16.76 0.23 -6.02
N HIS A 26 16.63 0.81 -4.84
CA HIS A 26 15.71 1.93 -4.62
C HIS A 26 16.07 3.13 -5.50
N GLY A 27 15.04 3.72 -6.10
CA GLY A 27 15.14 4.94 -6.89
C GLY A 27 14.23 6.04 -6.35
N LEU A 28 14.53 7.29 -6.72
CA LEU A 28 13.73 8.46 -6.34
C LEU A 28 13.42 9.28 -7.59
N ILE A 29 12.13 9.50 -7.85
CA ILE A 29 11.65 10.43 -8.87
C ILE A 29 11.12 11.67 -8.16
N ALA A 30 11.85 12.78 -8.27
CA ALA A 30 11.53 14.04 -7.61
C ALA A 30 11.40 15.16 -8.64
N GLY A 31 10.57 16.16 -8.32
CA GLY A 31 10.28 17.29 -9.20
C GLY A 31 9.05 18.07 -8.72
N ALA A 32 8.88 19.30 -9.20
CA ALA A 32 7.72 20.13 -8.88
C ALA A 32 6.43 19.58 -9.53
N THR A 33 5.26 20.12 -9.16
CA THR A 33 4.00 19.80 -9.86
C THR A 33 4.11 20.18 -11.33
N GLY A 34 3.62 19.32 -12.23
CA GLY A 34 3.64 19.56 -13.67
C GLY A 34 4.97 19.24 -14.37
N THR A 35 6.00 18.78 -13.66
CA THR A 35 7.31 18.45 -14.29
C THR A 35 7.39 17.03 -14.85
N GLY A 36 6.25 16.33 -14.99
CA GLY A 36 6.19 15.01 -15.63
C GLY A 36 6.47 13.80 -14.72
N LYS A 37 6.54 13.96 -13.39
CA LYS A 37 6.78 12.83 -12.45
C LYS A 37 5.88 11.62 -12.71
N THR A 38 4.57 11.86 -12.83
CA THR A 38 3.56 10.81 -13.07
C THR A 38 3.82 10.11 -14.39
N VAL A 39 4.05 10.87 -15.48
CA VAL A 39 4.32 10.31 -16.81
C VAL A 39 5.61 9.49 -16.82
N THR A 40 6.65 9.95 -16.12
CA THR A 40 7.90 9.18 -15.96
C THR A 40 7.67 7.87 -15.22
N VAL A 41 6.94 7.90 -14.10
CA VAL A 41 6.59 6.68 -13.34
C VAL A 41 5.74 5.73 -14.18
N GLN A 42 4.75 6.24 -14.93
CA GLN A 42 3.92 5.43 -15.83
C GLN A 42 4.76 4.70 -16.87
N GLY A 43 5.64 5.41 -17.60
CA GLY A 43 6.50 4.77 -18.59
C GLY A 43 7.45 3.72 -18.01
N ILE A 44 7.92 3.91 -16.76
CA ILE A 44 8.72 2.90 -16.07
C ILE A 44 7.87 1.66 -15.71
N ILE A 45 6.66 1.85 -15.19
CA ILE A 45 5.72 0.76 -14.87
C ILE A 45 5.33 -0.02 -16.13
N GLU A 46 4.99 0.68 -17.21
CA GLU A 46 4.71 0.08 -18.52
C GLU A 46 5.91 -0.74 -19.01
N GLY A 47 7.12 -0.19 -18.88
CA GLY A 47 8.36 -0.88 -19.23
C GLY A 47 8.59 -2.15 -18.40
N PHE A 48 8.32 -2.13 -17.10
CA PHE A 48 8.40 -3.33 -16.25
C PHE A 48 7.35 -4.37 -16.64
N SER A 49 6.10 -3.94 -16.79
CA SER A 49 4.97 -4.79 -17.19
C SER A 49 5.24 -5.48 -18.54
N ALA A 50 5.73 -4.74 -19.54
CA ALA A 50 6.11 -5.27 -20.85
C ALA A 50 7.25 -6.30 -20.79
N ASN A 51 8.08 -6.27 -19.74
CA ASN A 51 9.12 -7.27 -19.48
C ASN A 51 8.67 -8.39 -18.51
N GLY A 52 7.38 -8.45 -18.18
CA GLY A 52 6.81 -9.47 -17.29
C GLY A 52 7.15 -9.27 -15.81
N VAL A 53 7.54 -8.06 -15.41
CA VAL A 53 7.84 -7.73 -14.01
C VAL A 53 6.57 -7.13 -13.38
N PRO A 54 5.99 -7.75 -12.34
CA PRO A 54 4.83 -7.20 -11.65
C PRO A 54 5.20 -5.92 -10.90
N CYS A 55 4.35 -4.89 -11.00
CA CYS A 55 4.50 -3.63 -10.27
C CYS A 55 3.36 -3.46 -9.29
N PHE A 56 3.69 -3.27 -8.01
CA PHE A 56 2.75 -2.82 -6.99
C PHE A 56 2.90 -1.31 -6.78
N VAL A 57 1.80 -0.57 -6.83
CA VAL A 57 1.84 0.89 -6.78
C VAL A 57 0.72 1.43 -5.89
N ALA A 58 1.09 2.28 -4.94
CA ALA A 58 0.13 3.05 -4.14
C ALA A 58 -0.24 4.33 -4.90
N ASP A 59 -1.45 4.39 -5.44
CA ASP A 59 -1.95 5.54 -6.20
C ASP A 59 -2.98 6.35 -5.41
N VAL A 60 -2.48 7.17 -4.49
CA VAL A 60 -3.34 8.01 -3.61
C VAL A 60 -4.13 9.06 -4.41
N LYS A 61 -3.66 9.46 -5.61
CA LYS A 61 -4.27 10.53 -6.41
C LYS A 61 -5.15 10.01 -7.55
N GLY A 62 -5.10 8.71 -7.86
CA GLY A 62 -5.76 8.13 -9.02
C GLY A 62 -5.08 8.47 -10.35
N ASP A 63 -3.88 9.06 -10.32
CA ASP A 63 -3.17 9.56 -11.50
C ASP A 63 -2.59 8.42 -12.37
N LEU A 64 -2.48 7.20 -11.82
CA LEU A 64 -1.92 6.01 -12.47
C LEU A 64 -2.99 5.04 -12.98
N SER A 65 -4.26 5.24 -12.60
CA SER A 65 -5.38 4.41 -13.07
C SER A 65 -5.51 4.33 -14.60
N GLY A 66 -5.06 5.37 -15.31
CA GLY A 66 -5.03 5.39 -16.77
C GLY A 66 -4.16 4.31 -17.42
N LEU A 67 -3.23 3.67 -16.68
CA LEU A 67 -2.39 2.57 -17.18
C LEU A 67 -3.19 1.38 -17.73
N ALA A 68 -4.42 1.19 -17.25
CA ALA A 68 -5.30 0.10 -17.68
C ALA A 68 -5.89 0.30 -19.09
N MET A 69 -5.76 1.49 -19.68
CA MET A 69 -6.34 1.80 -20.98
C MET A 69 -5.30 2.44 -21.89
N ALA A 70 -5.23 1.96 -23.13
CA ALA A 70 -4.40 2.59 -24.15
C ALA A 70 -4.86 4.04 -24.39
N GLY A 71 -3.90 4.95 -24.52
CA GLY A 71 -4.16 6.30 -24.99
C GLY A 71 -4.66 6.33 -26.44
N SER A 72 -5.03 7.52 -26.94
CA SER A 72 -5.58 7.67 -28.28
C SER A 72 -4.86 8.77 -29.09
N PRO A 73 -4.54 8.53 -30.38
CA PRO A 73 -4.06 9.58 -31.29
C PRO A 73 -5.05 10.72 -31.52
N THR A 74 -6.33 10.51 -31.23
CA THR A 74 -7.37 11.55 -31.32
C THR A 74 -7.54 12.36 -30.03
N ALA A 75 -6.85 11.98 -28.95
CA ALA A 75 -6.90 12.71 -27.69
C ALA A 75 -6.16 14.05 -27.78
N LYS A 76 -6.63 15.04 -27.03
CA LYS A 76 -6.03 16.40 -26.99
C LYS A 76 -4.54 16.39 -26.63
N THR A 77 -4.10 15.41 -25.84
CA THR A 77 -2.71 15.28 -25.37
C THR A 77 -1.77 14.62 -26.37
N HIS A 78 -2.29 14.07 -27.49
CA HIS A 78 -1.49 13.32 -28.45
C HIS A 78 -0.32 14.12 -29.02
N ALA A 79 -0.56 15.36 -29.46
CA ALA A 79 0.49 16.19 -30.05
C ALA A 79 1.66 16.42 -29.08
N ILE A 80 1.37 16.68 -27.80
CA ILE A 80 2.39 16.92 -26.78
C ILE A 80 3.24 15.66 -26.55
N PHE A 81 2.60 14.48 -26.49
CA PHE A 81 3.33 13.23 -26.29
C PHE A 81 4.15 12.83 -27.52
N ALA A 82 3.60 12.97 -28.73
CA ALA A 82 4.31 12.67 -29.96
C ALA A 82 5.52 13.59 -30.17
N GLU A 83 5.39 14.89 -29.91
CA GLU A 83 6.50 15.85 -29.94
C GLU A 83 7.56 15.49 -28.90
N ARG A 84 7.16 15.12 -27.68
CA ARG A 84 8.10 14.73 -26.62
C ARG A 84 8.85 13.45 -26.96
N ALA A 85 8.16 12.41 -27.42
CA ALA A 85 8.75 11.14 -27.85
C ALA A 85 9.81 11.37 -28.93
N LYS A 86 9.48 12.17 -29.95
CA LYS A 86 10.43 12.57 -30.99
C LYS A 86 11.63 13.35 -30.43
N ALA A 87 11.40 14.28 -29.52
CA ALA A 87 12.46 15.11 -28.92
C ALA A 87 13.47 14.29 -28.09
N ILE A 88 13.05 13.17 -27.52
CA ILE A 88 13.92 12.27 -26.73
C ILE A 88 14.42 11.05 -27.54
N GLY A 89 14.09 10.95 -28.83
CA GLY A 89 14.49 9.84 -29.68
C GLY A 89 13.78 8.52 -29.36
N ASP A 90 12.51 8.58 -28.94
CA ASP A 90 11.67 7.41 -28.71
C ASP A 90 10.88 7.04 -29.97
N ASP A 91 11.59 6.56 -30.99
CA ASP A 91 11.02 6.27 -32.32
C ASP A 91 9.98 5.14 -32.31
N GLY A 92 10.01 4.29 -31.27
CA GLY A 92 9.08 3.19 -31.07
C GLY A 92 7.86 3.53 -30.22
N TRP A 93 7.70 4.78 -29.82
CA TRP A 93 6.59 5.19 -28.95
C TRP A 93 5.23 4.94 -29.61
N ALA A 94 4.38 4.20 -28.92
CA ALA A 94 3.02 3.90 -29.32
C ALA A 94 2.12 3.78 -28.08
N TYR A 95 0.83 4.02 -28.25
CA TYR A 95 -0.14 3.76 -27.17
C TYR A 95 -0.34 2.26 -27.00
N ALA A 96 -0.30 1.82 -25.75
CA ALA A 96 -0.64 0.46 -25.34
C ALA A 96 -1.34 0.53 -23.98
N ASP A 97 -2.16 -0.47 -23.68
CA ASP A 97 -2.66 -0.74 -22.35
C ASP A 97 -1.66 -1.63 -21.58
N THR A 98 -1.86 -1.71 -20.27
CA THR A 98 -1.16 -2.67 -19.42
C THR A 98 -2.16 -3.49 -18.61
N PRO A 99 -1.85 -4.76 -18.30
CA PRO A 99 -2.65 -5.54 -17.37
C PRO A 99 -2.61 -4.87 -15.99
N VAL A 100 -3.75 -4.36 -15.54
CA VAL A 100 -3.88 -3.67 -14.26
C VAL A 100 -4.99 -4.32 -13.46
N GLN A 101 -4.69 -4.62 -12.20
CA GLN A 101 -5.66 -5.03 -11.21
C GLN A 101 -5.83 -3.90 -10.21
N PHE A 102 -7.02 -3.29 -10.16
CA PHE A 102 -7.33 -2.30 -9.14
C PHE A 102 -7.64 -2.98 -7.83
N TRP A 103 -6.94 -2.56 -6.80
CA TRP A 103 -7.18 -2.93 -5.43
C TRP A 103 -7.70 -1.74 -4.65
N ASP A 104 -8.74 -1.95 -3.84
CA ASP A 104 -9.45 -0.91 -3.14
C ASP A 104 -9.65 -1.31 -1.67
N LEU A 105 -9.26 -0.42 -0.76
CA LEU A 105 -9.40 -0.61 0.69
C LEU A 105 -10.86 -0.51 1.14
N PHE A 106 -11.70 0.24 0.41
CA PHE A 106 -13.12 0.44 0.72
C PHE A 106 -14.03 -0.48 -0.11
N GLY A 107 -13.49 -1.10 -1.17
CA GLY A 107 -14.21 -2.04 -2.03
C GLY A 107 -15.29 -1.39 -2.91
N GLU A 108 -15.16 -0.11 -3.25
CA GLU A 108 -16.12 0.64 -4.05
C GLU A 108 -15.81 0.60 -5.56
N GLN A 109 -14.54 0.75 -5.93
CA GLN A 109 -14.08 0.98 -7.30
C GLN A 109 -13.07 -0.05 -7.79
N GLY A 110 -12.73 -1.03 -6.96
CA GLY A 110 -11.75 -2.07 -7.28
C GLY A 110 -12.01 -3.34 -6.49
N HIS A 111 -11.05 -4.27 -6.57
CA HIS A 111 -11.13 -5.50 -5.80
C HIS A 111 -10.85 -5.19 -4.33
N PRO A 112 -11.72 -5.61 -3.40
CA PRO A 112 -11.54 -5.33 -2.00
C PRO A 112 -10.26 -6.01 -1.50
N ILE A 113 -9.33 -5.24 -0.93
CA ILE A 113 -8.24 -5.80 -0.13
C ILE A 113 -8.75 -5.92 1.30
N ARG A 114 -8.55 -7.10 1.89
CA ARG A 114 -8.77 -7.29 3.32
C ARG A 114 -7.62 -8.04 3.96
N THR A 115 -7.51 -7.92 5.28
CA THR A 115 -6.58 -8.69 6.12
C THR A 115 -7.21 -8.88 7.49
N THR A 116 -6.79 -9.90 8.22
CA THR A 116 -7.28 -10.11 9.59
C THR A 116 -6.47 -9.31 10.61
N ILE A 117 -7.05 -9.08 11.80
CA ILE A 117 -6.32 -8.49 12.92
C ILE A 117 -5.12 -9.37 13.30
N SER A 118 -5.30 -10.69 13.29
CA SER A 118 -4.22 -11.66 13.53
C SER A 118 -3.08 -11.58 12.52
N GLU A 119 -3.36 -11.41 11.23
CA GLU A 119 -2.32 -11.24 10.18
C GLU A 119 -1.53 -9.94 10.33
N MET A 120 -2.20 -8.85 10.66
CA MET A 120 -1.55 -7.55 10.87
C MET A 120 -0.63 -7.59 12.10
N GLY A 121 -1.10 -8.26 13.17
CA GLY A 121 -0.35 -8.43 14.41
C GLY A 121 -0.21 -7.14 15.24
N PRO A 122 0.30 -7.26 16.48
CA PRO A 122 0.28 -6.16 17.45
C PRO A 122 1.20 -5.00 17.06
N VAL A 123 2.35 -5.27 16.43
CA VAL A 123 3.35 -4.24 16.10
C VAL A 123 2.87 -3.30 14.99
N LEU A 124 2.31 -3.84 13.91
CA LEU A 124 1.80 -3.01 12.81
C LEU A 124 0.52 -2.29 13.23
N LEU A 125 -0.37 -2.95 14.00
CA LEU A 125 -1.55 -2.29 14.56
C LEU A 125 -1.19 -1.17 15.53
N ALA A 126 -0.19 -1.35 16.39
CA ALA A 126 0.27 -0.29 17.28
C ALA A 126 0.72 0.95 16.51
N ARG A 127 1.46 0.76 15.41
CA ARG A 127 1.85 1.87 14.53
C ARG A 127 0.67 2.52 13.81
N LEU A 128 -0.27 1.71 13.32
CA LEU A 128 -1.48 2.20 12.65
C LEU A 128 -2.35 3.04 13.59
N LEU A 129 -2.43 2.64 14.86
CA LEU A 129 -3.21 3.29 15.90
C LEU A 129 -2.43 4.39 16.64
N ASP A 130 -1.18 4.67 16.26
CA ASP A 130 -0.27 5.63 16.91
C ASP A 130 -0.15 5.41 18.44
N LEU A 131 0.02 4.14 18.83
CA LEU A 131 0.16 3.74 20.23
C LEU A 131 1.58 4.02 20.74
N ASN A 132 1.68 4.39 22.01
CA ASN A 132 2.98 4.46 22.70
C ASN A 132 3.46 3.06 23.14
N GLU A 133 4.71 2.96 23.59
CA GLU A 133 5.33 1.69 24.00
C GLU A 133 4.53 0.93 25.06
N VAL A 134 3.89 1.64 26.01
CA VAL A 134 3.09 1.00 27.07
C VAL A 134 1.81 0.41 26.49
N GLN A 135 1.15 1.12 25.57
CA GLN A 135 -0.06 0.66 24.89
C GLN A 135 0.23 -0.48 23.91
N GLU A 136 1.34 -0.42 23.17
CA GLU A 136 1.84 -1.51 22.33
C GLU A 136 2.11 -2.78 23.16
N GLY A 137 2.72 -2.63 24.34
CA GLY A 137 2.93 -3.74 25.27
C GLY A 137 1.61 -4.40 25.70
N VAL A 138 0.61 -3.59 26.06
CA VAL A 138 -0.74 -4.09 26.40
C VAL A 138 -1.42 -4.77 25.22
N LEU A 139 -1.30 -4.21 24.01
CA LEU A 139 -1.83 -4.82 22.80
C LEU A 139 -1.15 -6.17 22.51
N THR A 140 0.16 -6.25 22.68
CA THR A 140 0.94 -7.48 22.52
C THR A 140 0.49 -8.56 23.51
N ILE A 141 0.22 -8.20 24.76
CA ILE A 141 -0.33 -9.14 25.76
C ILE A 141 -1.72 -9.63 25.31
N ALA A 142 -2.59 -8.76 24.82
CA ALA A 142 -3.92 -9.16 24.35
C ALA A 142 -3.84 -10.19 23.19
N PHE A 143 -2.92 -9.98 22.24
CA PHE A 143 -2.64 -10.94 21.17
C PHE A 143 -2.09 -12.27 21.72
N HIS A 144 -1.15 -12.22 22.66
CA HIS A 144 -0.58 -13.43 23.25
C HIS A 144 -1.63 -14.27 24.00
N VAL A 145 -2.56 -13.61 24.71
CA VAL A 145 -3.68 -14.28 25.37
C VAL A 145 -4.60 -14.92 24.35
N ALA A 146 -4.97 -14.21 23.28
CA ALA A 146 -5.79 -14.75 22.20
C ALA A 146 -5.14 -16.00 21.57
N ASP A 147 -3.85 -15.94 21.24
CA ASP A 147 -3.09 -17.08 20.69
C ASP A 147 -3.07 -18.28 21.65
N THR A 148 -2.86 -18.03 22.95
CA THR A 148 -2.80 -19.08 23.99
C THR A 148 -4.15 -19.76 24.17
N GLU A 149 -5.24 -19.01 24.00
CA GLU A 149 -6.62 -19.49 24.11
C GLU A 149 -7.17 -20.02 22.78
N GLY A 150 -6.37 -19.98 21.70
CA GLY A 150 -6.78 -20.46 20.38
C GLY A 150 -7.85 -19.59 19.71
N LEU A 151 -7.90 -18.30 20.06
CA LEU A 151 -8.84 -17.32 19.53
C LEU A 151 -8.18 -16.58 18.37
N LEU A 152 -8.72 -16.77 17.16
CA LEU A 152 -8.32 -15.98 15.99
C LEU A 152 -9.04 -14.62 16.07
N LEU A 153 -8.28 -13.54 15.91
CA LEU A 153 -8.83 -12.19 15.85
C LEU A 153 -9.01 -11.83 14.37
N ILE A 154 -10.26 -11.87 13.90
CA ILE A 154 -10.55 -11.66 12.49
C ILE A 154 -10.71 -10.18 12.21
N ASP A 155 -11.53 -9.50 13.00
CA ASP A 155 -11.92 -8.11 12.76
C ASP A 155 -11.78 -7.21 14.00
N LEU A 156 -12.23 -5.96 13.86
CA LEU A 156 -12.15 -4.97 14.93
C LEU A 156 -13.06 -5.30 16.13
N ASP A 157 -14.14 -6.08 15.94
CA ASP A 157 -15.04 -6.51 17.02
C ASP A 157 -14.33 -7.54 17.89
N ASP A 158 -13.65 -8.51 17.27
CA ASP A 158 -12.85 -9.50 17.98
C ASP A 158 -11.74 -8.86 18.82
N LEU A 159 -11.00 -7.91 18.25
CA LEU A 159 -9.96 -7.20 18.99
C LEU A 159 -10.55 -6.40 20.16
N GLN A 160 -11.70 -5.75 19.96
CA GLN A 160 -12.37 -4.99 21.01
C GLN A 160 -12.87 -5.91 22.13
N ALA A 161 -13.39 -7.08 21.79
CA ALA A 161 -13.80 -8.10 22.75
C ALA A 161 -12.60 -8.62 23.55
N MET A 162 -11.50 -8.94 22.87
CA MET A 162 -10.27 -9.41 23.51
C MET A 162 -9.68 -8.37 24.47
N LEU A 163 -9.65 -7.10 24.07
CA LEU A 163 -9.22 -6.01 24.94
C LEU A 163 -10.13 -5.85 26.18
N SER A 164 -11.44 -6.05 26.01
CA SER A 164 -12.40 -6.01 27.10
C SER A 164 -12.20 -7.17 28.08
N GLU A 165 -11.91 -8.37 27.56
CA GLU A 165 -11.59 -9.55 28.37
C GLU A 165 -10.29 -9.33 29.16
N CYS A 166 -9.24 -8.80 28.51
CA CYS A 166 -8.00 -8.43 29.20
C CYS A 166 -8.23 -7.38 30.31
N ALA A 167 -9.17 -6.45 30.13
CA ALA A 167 -9.52 -5.48 31.16
C ALA A 167 -10.23 -6.13 32.36
N GLY A 168 -11.07 -7.14 32.11
CA GLY A 168 -11.73 -7.93 33.14
C GLY A 168 -10.74 -8.74 33.98
N ARG A 169 -9.68 -9.26 33.34
CA ARG A 169 -8.64 -10.10 33.94
C ARG A 169 -7.32 -9.36 34.22
N ALA A 170 -7.35 -8.03 34.28
CA ALA A 170 -6.15 -7.19 34.34
C ALA A 170 -5.20 -7.56 35.51
N ASP A 171 -5.73 -7.89 36.68
CA ASP A 171 -4.92 -8.23 37.87
C ASP A 171 -4.19 -9.57 37.69
N GLU A 172 -4.86 -10.57 37.10
CA GLU A 172 -4.30 -11.87 36.76
C GLU A 172 -3.20 -11.70 35.69
N LEU A 173 -3.53 -11.06 34.58
CA LEU A 173 -2.61 -10.87 33.46
C LEU A 173 -1.40 -10.02 33.85
N THR A 174 -1.57 -9.04 34.74
CA THR A 174 -0.47 -8.22 35.26
C THR A 174 0.55 -9.06 36.02
N THR A 175 0.09 -10.08 36.75
CA THR A 175 0.97 -10.97 37.52
C THR A 175 1.79 -11.88 36.60
N THR A 176 1.24 -12.29 35.47
CA THR A 176 1.88 -13.26 34.56
C THR A 176 2.72 -12.59 33.47
N TYR A 177 2.23 -11.50 32.87
CA TYR A 177 2.79 -10.91 31.66
C TYR A 177 3.31 -9.48 31.83
N GLY A 178 3.12 -8.88 33.02
CA GLY A 178 3.47 -7.49 33.30
C GLY A 178 2.27 -6.54 33.13
N ASN A 179 2.46 -5.26 33.49
CA ASN A 179 1.37 -4.32 33.76
C ASN A 179 0.34 -4.15 32.62
N VAL A 180 -0.89 -4.61 32.85
CA VAL A 180 -2.05 -4.41 31.98
C VAL A 180 -2.99 -3.38 32.62
N SER A 181 -2.78 -2.10 32.31
CA SER A 181 -3.61 -1.04 32.90
C SER A 181 -4.92 -0.84 32.13
N LYS A 182 -6.03 -0.66 32.85
CA LYS A 182 -7.35 -0.32 32.27
C LYS A 182 -7.30 1.01 31.49
N GLN A 183 -6.41 1.92 31.89
CA GLN A 183 -6.17 3.19 31.22
C GLN A 183 -5.59 2.99 29.81
N SER A 184 -4.59 2.11 29.67
CA SER A 184 -4.01 1.75 28.37
C SER A 184 -5.05 1.09 27.48
N ILE A 185 -5.82 0.13 28.00
CA ILE A 185 -6.89 -0.53 27.25
C ILE A 185 -7.92 0.49 26.75
N GLY A 186 -8.38 1.40 27.62
CA GLY A 186 -9.32 2.44 27.22
C GLY A 186 -8.75 3.40 26.16
N ALA A 187 -7.44 3.64 26.14
CA ALA A 187 -6.80 4.42 25.08
C ALA A 187 -6.81 3.67 23.74
N ILE A 188 -6.46 2.38 23.74
CA ILE A 188 -6.50 1.52 22.54
C ILE A 188 -7.93 1.46 21.99
N GLN A 189 -8.94 1.26 22.85
CA GLN A 189 -10.34 1.22 22.43
C GLN A 189 -10.81 2.52 21.78
N ARG A 190 -10.35 3.69 22.24
CA ARG A 190 -10.66 4.97 21.58
C ARG A 190 -9.99 5.08 20.21
N ALA A 191 -8.75 4.61 20.08
CA ALA A 191 -8.06 4.58 18.80
C ALA A 191 -8.78 3.65 17.80
N LEU A 192 -9.24 2.48 18.24
CA LEU A 192 -10.06 1.58 17.42
C LEU A 192 -11.36 2.23 16.96
N LEU A 193 -12.06 2.96 17.83
CA LEU A 193 -13.28 3.67 17.46
C LEU A 193 -13.03 4.73 16.37
N GLN A 194 -11.92 5.47 16.47
CA GLN A 194 -11.51 6.42 15.44
C GLN A 194 -11.22 5.70 14.12
N LEU A 195 -10.50 4.58 14.16
CA LEU A 195 -10.18 3.80 12.97
C LEU A 195 -11.45 3.26 12.27
N ARG A 196 -12.45 2.79 13.04
CA ARG A 196 -13.77 2.41 12.51
C ARG A 196 -14.47 3.55 11.80
N SER A 197 -14.46 4.75 12.39
CA SER A 197 -15.10 5.93 11.79
C SER A 197 -14.51 6.33 10.43
N GLN A 198 -13.31 5.83 10.11
CA GLN A 198 -12.63 6.02 8.83
C GLN A 198 -12.88 4.87 7.84
N GLY A 199 -13.78 3.93 8.15
CA GLY A 199 -14.16 2.84 7.24
C GLY A 199 -13.26 1.59 7.32
N ALA A 200 -12.44 1.45 8.36
CA ALA A 200 -11.54 0.30 8.49
C ALA A 200 -12.25 -1.07 8.63
N GLU A 201 -13.56 -1.07 8.90
CA GLU A 201 -14.40 -2.28 8.88
C GLU A 201 -14.45 -2.95 7.50
N HIS A 202 -14.24 -2.18 6.42
CA HIS A 202 -14.13 -2.73 5.06
C HIS A 202 -12.78 -3.42 4.82
N PHE A 203 -11.74 -3.05 5.56
CA PHE A 203 -10.39 -3.56 5.41
C PHE A 203 -10.11 -4.76 6.33
N PHE A 204 -10.62 -4.77 7.55
CA PHE A 204 -10.39 -5.90 8.46
C PHE A 204 -11.44 -7.02 8.29
N GLY A 205 -10.95 -8.25 8.17
CA GLY A 205 -11.75 -9.47 8.10
C GLY A 205 -11.50 -10.31 6.84
N GLU A 206 -12.38 -11.28 6.59
CA GLU A 206 -12.18 -12.32 5.57
C GLU A 206 -13.03 -12.13 4.29
N PRO A 207 -12.56 -12.59 3.11
CA PRO A 207 -11.30 -13.29 2.89
C PRO A 207 -10.12 -12.32 2.91
N ALA A 208 -9.06 -12.70 3.62
CA ALA A 208 -7.80 -11.96 3.58
C ALA A 208 -7.15 -12.08 2.19
N LEU A 209 -6.28 -11.13 1.87
CA LEU A 209 -5.51 -11.13 0.63
C LEU A 209 -4.50 -12.30 0.63
N GLU A 210 -4.73 -13.31 -0.22
CA GLU A 210 -3.81 -14.44 -0.47
C GLU A 210 -2.85 -14.19 -1.66
#